data_AF-A0A2B7YPI4-F1
#
_entry.id   AF-A0A2B7YPI4-F1
#
_cell.length_a   1.000
_cell.length_b   1.000
_cell.length_c   1.000
_cell.angle_alpha   90.00
_cell.angle_beta   90.00
_cell.angle_gamma   90.00
#
_symmetry.space_group_name_H-M   'P 1'
#
loop_
_entity.id
_entity.type
_entity.pdbx_description
1 polymer ?
#
loop_
_entity_poly.entity_id
_entity_poly.type
_entity_poly.pdbx_seq_one_letter_code
_entity_poly.pdbx_strand_id
1 'polypeptide(L)'
;MISCRPVDSKPNVDLFSYTSGRFLYNEEIRFRERYVEFDVAALKEAVSKHTGRGRVVNITKLSEGGFNRVFLLTLEDDFQAIVKIPYNLSVPKKYATASEVATLAFLRSKGVPVPEIYGWSATTDNAVGVEYIVMEFASGIGLDTKWFEMTKQQQRNVTTKELLI
;
A
#
# COMPACT_ATOMS: atom_id res chain seq x y z
N MET A 1 -29.32 29.39 -20.16
CA MET A 1 -27.93 29.06 -20.53
C MET A 1 -27.13 28.97 -19.23
N ILE A 2 -27.09 27.79 -18.61
CA ILE A 2 -26.41 27.61 -17.31
C ILE A 2 -24.97 27.20 -17.64
N SER A 3 -24.05 28.11 -17.33
CA SER A 3 -22.62 27.88 -17.45
C SER A 3 -22.19 26.95 -16.31
N CYS A 4 -21.98 25.68 -16.63
CA CYS A 4 -21.29 24.74 -15.76
C CYS A 4 -19.82 25.12 -15.73
N ARG A 5 -19.33 25.67 -14.62
CA ARG A 5 -17.90 25.77 -14.38
C ARG A 5 -17.35 24.35 -14.19
N PRO A 6 -16.18 24.01 -14.77
CA PRO A 6 -15.54 22.76 -14.46
C PRO A 6 -15.22 22.73 -12.96
N VAL A 7 -15.56 21.62 -12.31
CA VAL A 7 -15.00 21.29 -11.00
C VAL A 7 -13.53 21.02 -11.26
N ASP A 8 -12.69 22.03 -11.07
CA ASP A 8 -11.24 21.83 -11.01
C ASP A 8 -10.94 20.96 -9.79
N SER A 9 -10.88 19.65 -10.01
CA SER A 9 -10.28 18.71 -9.08
C SER A 9 -8.80 19.05 -9.01
N LYS A 10 -8.42 19.87 -8.03
CA LYS A 10 -7.00 20.07 -7.70
C LYS A 10 -6.35 18.68 -7.63
N PRO A 11 -5.23 18.44 -8.34
CA PRO A 11 -4.50 17.19 -8.16
C PRO A 11 -4.21 17.06 -6.67
N ASN A 12 -4.58 15.92 -6.10
CA ASN A 12 -4.42 15.66 -4.68
C ASN A 12 -2.92 15.42 -4.43
N VAL A 13 -2.15 16.51 -4.33
CA VAL A 13 -0.68 16.53 -4.19
C VAL A 13 -0.23 15.65 -3.00
N ASP A 14 -1.10 15.50 -2.01
CA ASP A 14 -0.89 14.66 -0.83
C ASP A 14 -0.81 13.17 -1.16
N LEU A 15 -1.40 12.70 -2.27
CA LEU A 15 -1.26 11.32 -2.73
C LEU A 15 0.15 11.01 -3.27
N PHE A 16 0.83 12.02 -3.80
CA PHE A 16 2.13 11.86 -4.47
C PHE A 16 3.31 12.20 -3.56
N SER A 17 3.07 13.05 -2.56
CA SER A 17 4.09 13.58 -1.65
C SER A 17 4.16 12.81 -0.34
N TYR A 18 5.36 12.69 0.22
CA TYR A 18 5.54 12.20 1.59
C TYR A 18 5.10 13.27 2.59
N THR A 19 4.19 12.93 3.50
CA THR A 19 3.60 13.86 4.48
C THR A 19 3.66 13.37 5.93
N SER A 20 4.12 12.14 6.17
CA SER A 20 4.13 11.53 7.52
C SER A 20 5.24 12.05 8.45
N GLY A 21 6.18 12.89 7.99
CA GLY A 21 7.23 13.41 8.86
C GLY A 21 8.25 14.32 8.19
N ARG A 22 9.31 14.61 8.95
CA ARG A 22 10.44 15.48 8.59
C ARG A 22 11.73 14.66 8.57
N PHE A 23 12.75 15.11 7.83
CA PHE A 23 14.05 14.46 7.81
C PHE A 23 15.11 15.37 8.46
N LEU A 24 15.93 14.80 9.34
CA LEU A 24 17.01 15.54 10.01
C LEU A 24 18.13 15.99 9.06
N TYR A 25 18.30 15.30 7.93
CA TYR A 25 19.36 15.55 6.95
C TYR A 25 18.84 15.42 5.51
N ASN A 26 19.30 16.32 4.63
CA ASN A 26 18.96 16.35 3.20
C ASN A 26 17.46 16.28 2.91
N GLU A 27 16.64 16.99 3.69
CA GLU A 27 15.18 16.85 3.66
C GLU A 27 14.56 17.01 2.28
N GLU A 28 14.90 18.08 1.57
CA GLU A 28 14.38 18.32 0.22
C GLU A 28 14.71 17.17 -0.74
N ILE A 29 15.88 16.56 -0.58
CA ILE A 29 16.28 15.38 -1.35
C ILE A 29 15.43 14.18 -0.91
N ARG A 30 15.23 13.96 0.39
CA ARG A 30 14.44 12.83 0.91
C ARG A 30 12.97 12.90 0.52
N PHE A 31 12.40 14.10 0.45
CA PHE A 31 11.05 14.33 -0.07
C PHE A 31 11.00 14.07 -1.58
N ARG A 32 11.96 14.58 -2.36
CA ARG A 32 12.02 14.36 -3.80
C ARG A 32 12.16 12.88 -4.16
N GLU A 33 12.99 12.13 -3.45
CA GLU A 33 13.15 10.70 -3.65
C GLU A 33 11.88 9.88 -3.33
N ARG A 34 10.96 10.43 -2.52
CA ARG A 34 9.69 9.81 -2.12
C ARG A 34 8.48 10.41 -2.84
N TYR A 35 8.71 11.37 -3.74
CA TYR A 35 7.68 11.84 -4.63
C TYR A 35 7.46 10.79 -5.73
N VAL A 36 6.25 10.27 -5.79
CA VAL A 36 5.85 9.26 -6.78
C VAL A 36 4.49 9.68 -7.32
N GLU A 37 4.51 10.15 -8.57
CA GLU A 37 3.31 10.50 -9.33
C GLU A 37 2.84 9.30 -10.13
N PHE A 38 1.53 9.11 -10.19
CA PHE A 38 0.89 7.99 -10.86
C PHE A 38 -0.51 8.37 -11.32
N ASP A 39 -1.04 7.64 -12.29
CA ASP A 39 -2.41 7.85 -12.76
C ASP A 39 -3.41 7.24 -11.77
N VAL A 40 -4.12 8.10 -11.05
CA VAL A 40 -5.11 7.71 -10.03
C VAL A 40 -6.31 6.98 -10.65
N ALA A 41 -6.75 7.39 -11.84
CA ALA A 41 -7.88 6.74 -12.51
C ALA A 41 -7.48 5.34 -12.99
N ALA A 42 -6.31 5.21 -13.62
CA ALA A 42 -5.78 3.91 -14.02
C ALA A 42 -5.52 2.99 -12.82
N LEU A 43 -5.08 3.53 -11.67
CA LEU A 43 -4.93 2.73 -10.45
C LEU A 43 -6.28 2.18 -9.97
N LYS A 44 -7.33 3.00 -9.97
CA LYS A 44 -8.69 2.56 -9.60
C LYS A 44 -9.20 1.47 -10.53
N GLU A 45 -8.99 1.61 -11.83
CA GLU A 45 -9.35 0.59 -12.82
C GLU A 45 -8.55 -0.71 -12.62
N ALA A 46 -7.24 -0.61 -12.36
CA ALA A 46 -6.40 -1.78 -12.07
C ALA A 46 -6.89 -2.53 -10.83
N VAL A 47 -7.22 -1.84 -9.74
CA VAL A 47 -7.77 -2.47 -8.52
C VAL A 47 -9.13 -3.10 -8.78
N SER A 48 -10.01 -2.41 -9.50
CA SER A 48 -11.34 -2.94 -9.88
C SER A 48 -11.20 -4.24 -10.67
N LYS A 49 -10.25 -4.28 -11.61
CA LYS A 49 -9.95 -5.46 -12.44
C LYS A 49 -9.33 -6.61 -11.64
N HIS A 50 -8.34 -6.35 -10.79
CA HIS A 50 -7.64 -7.39 -10.02
C HIS A 50 -8.53 -8.01 -8.93
N THR A 51 -9.43 -7.22 -8.35
CA THR A 51 -10.35 -7.72 -7.31
C THR A 51 -11.62 -8.33 -7.89
N GLY A 52 -12.09 -7.87 -9.05
CA GLY A 52 -13.36 -8.31 -9.64
C GLY A 52 -14.59 -7.90 -8.84
N ARG A 53 -14.46 -6.89 -7.96
CA ARG A 53 -15.44 -6.50 -6.93
C ARG A 53 -16.19 -5.20 -7.26
N GLY A 54 -16.09 -4.75 -8.51
CA GLY A 54 -16.71 -3.50 -8.96
C GLY A 54 -15.76 -2.30 -8.88
N ARG A 55 -16.33 -1.10 -8.97
CA ARG A 55 -15.57 0.16 -9.10
C ARG A 55 -15.05 0.66 -7.77
N VAL A 56 -13.82 1.19 -7.77
CA VAL A 56 -13.27 1.94 -6.62
C VAL A 56 -13.97 3.29 -6.45
N VAL A 57 -14.60 3.49 -5.29
CA VAL A 57 -15.31 4.73 -4.93
C VAL A 57 -14.43 5.69 -4.13
N ASN A 58 -13.49 5.17 -3.33
CA ASN A 58 -12.62 5.99 -2.49
C ASN A 58 -11.16 5.52 -2.52
N ILE A 59 -10.23 6.47 -2.36
CA ILE A 59 -8.80 6.21 -2.15
C ILE A 59 -8.31 7.09 -1.01
N THR A 60 -7.74 6.46 0.01
CA THR A 60 -7.18 7.15 1.17
C THR A 60 -5.72 6.74 1.32
N LYS A 61 -4.84 7.71 1.55
CA LYS A 61 -3.45 7.42 1.94
C LYS A 61 -3.45 6.91 3.38
N LEU A 62 -3.20 5.61 3.55
CA LEU A 62 -3.30 4.94 4.85
C LEU A 62 -2.04 5.14 5.67
N SER A 63 -0.88 4.96 5.03
CA SER A 63 0.41 5.12 5.67
C SER A 63 1.53 5.33 4.66
N GLU A 64 2.64 5.88 5.14
CA GLU A 64 3.86 6.06 4.38
C GLU A 64 5.03 5.58 5.23
N GLY A 65 5.76 4.58 4.74
CA GLY A 65 6.91 4.01 5.43
C GLY A 65 8.23 4.53 4.88
N GLY A 66 9.32 3.84 5.21
CA GLY A 66 10.65 4.13 4.64
C GLY A 66 10.76 3.77 3.15
N PHE A 67 9.99 2.77 2.70
CA PHE A 67 10.18 2.10 1.40
C PHE A 67 8.95 2.11 0.50
N ASN A 68 7.75 2.31 1.04
CA ASN A 68 6.51 2.24 0.28
C ASN A 68 5.51 3.30 0.78
N ARG A 69 4.64 3.73 -0.14
CA ARG A 69 3.37 4.38 0.17
C ARG A 69 2.26 3.35 0.13
N VAL A 70 1.34 3.44 1.09
CA VAL A 70 0.22 2.50 1.25
C VAL A 70 -1.09 3.25 1.16
N PHE A 71 -1.97 2.80 0.28
CA PHE A 71 -3.31 3.32 0.11
C PHE A 71 -4.34 2.27 0.51
N LEU A 72 -5.42 2.73 1.10
CA LEU A 72 -6.65 1.99 1.29
C LEU A 72 -7.63 2.41 0.18
N LEU A 73 -8.06 1.46 -0.63
CA LEU A 73 -9.08 1.68 -1.65
C LEU A 73 -10.37 0.98 -1.22
N THR A 74 -11.47 1.70 -1.27
CA THR A 74 -12.81 1.18 -0.97
C THR A 74 -13.59 1.07 -2.27
N LEU A 75 -14.20 -0.09 -2.49
CA LEU A 75 -15.04 -0.40 -3.64
C LEU A 75 -16.51 -0.16 -3.32
N GLU A 76 -17.35 -0.20 -4.34
CA GLU A 76 -18.80 0.06 -4.22
C GLU A 76 -19.56 -0.97 -3.37
N ASP A 77 -19.02 -2.19 -3.21
CA ASP A 77 -19.56 -3.23 -2.33
C ASP A 77 -18.96 -3.19 -0.90
N ASP A 78 -18.37 -2.05 -0.53
CA ASP A 78 -17.61 -1.81 0.70
C ASP A 78 -16.35 -2.68 0.86
N PHE A 79 -15.97 -3.46 -0.17
CA PHE A 79 -14.73 -4.21 -0.14
C PHE A 79 -13.53 -3.27 -0.06
N GLN A 80 -12.56 -3.63 0.79
CA GLN A 80 -11.36 -2.84 1.03
C GLN A 80 -10.13 -3.59 0.53
N ALA A 81 -9.33 -2.91 -0.30
CA ALA A 81 -8.06 -3.39 -0.80
C ALA A 81 -6.93 -2.45 -0.39
N ILE A 82 -5.77 -3.02 -0.11
CA ILE A 82 -4.53 -2.28 0.08
C ILE A 82 -3.80 -2.19 -1.24
N VAL A 83 -3.33 -0.99 -1.58
CA VAL A 83 -2.36 -0.77 -2.64
C VAL A 83 -1.05 -0.30 -2.04
N LYS A 84 0.04 -1.00 -2.36
CA LYS A 84 1.40 -0.57 -2.03
C LYS A 84 2.08 -0.06 -3.30
N ILE A 85 2.68 1.13 -3.21
CA ILE A 85 3.52 1.72 -4.27
C ILE A 85 4.93 1.91 -3.69
N PRO A 86 5.96 1.27 -4.24
CA PRO A 86 7.32 1.42 -3.75
C PRO A 86 7.90 2.79 -4.07
N TYR A 87 8.73 3.30 -3.16
CA TYR A 87 9.64 4.40 -3.47
C TYR A 87 10.83 3.84 -4.24
N ASN A 88 11.31 4.59 -5.23
CA ASN A 88 12.47 4.24 -6.05
C ASN A 88 13.82 4.44 -5.33
N LEU A 89 13.88 4.02 -4.05
CA LEU A 89 15.01 4.18 -3.14
C LEU A 89 15.96 2.97 -3.17
N SER A 90 15.44 1.77 -3.42
CA SER A 90 16.22 0.53 -3.38
C SER A 90 16.87 0.24 -4.73
N VAL A 91 18.13 -0.22 -4.70
CA VAL A 91 18.88 -0.68 -5.88
C VAL A 91 19.20 -2.17 -5.69
N PRO A 92 18.91 -3.06 -6.67
CA PRO A 92 18.36 -2.77 -8.00
C PRO A 92 16.86 -2.45 -7.95
N LYS A 93 16.45 -1.39 -8.66
CA LYS A 93 15.06 -0.89 -8.69
C LYS A 93 14.04 -1.96 -9.13
N LYS A 94 14.48 -2.95 -9.92
CA LYS A 94 13.60 -3.86 -10.68
C LYS A 94 13.03 -5.04 -9.89
N TYR A 95 13.45 -5.28 -8.64
CA TYR A 95 13.12 -6.53 -7.94
C TYR A 95 12.37 -6.35 -6.63
N ALA A 96 12.12 -5.14 -6.15
CA ALA A 96 11.47 -4.94 -4.86
C ALA A 96 10.04 -5.51 -4.84
N THR A 97 9.21 -5.11 -5.79
CA THR A 97 7.83 -5.58 -5.93
C THR A 97 7.76 -7.08 -6.16
N ALA A 98 8.52 -7.60 -7.13
CA ALA A 98 8.53 -9.02 -7.46
C ALA A 98 9.02 -9.90 -6.29
N SER A 99 10.05 -9.46 -5.56
CA SER A 99 10.57 -10.18 -4.39
C SER A 99 9.58 -10.19 -3.24
N GLU A 100 8.86 -9.08 -3.02
CA GLU A 100 7.82 -9.02 -1.98
C GLU A 100 6.67 -9.99 -2.30
N VAL A 101 6.16 -9.96 -3.53
CA VAL A 101 5.10 -10.88 -3.98
C VAL A 101 5.54 -12.34 -3.88
N ALA A 102 6.75 -12.67 -4.35
CA ALA A 102 7.30 -14.01 -4.25
C ALA A 102 7.46 -14.48 -2.80
N THR A 103 7.88 -13.58 -1.91
CA THR A 103 8.01 -13.87 -0.47
C THR A 103 6.65 -14.13 0.17
N LEU A 104 5.63 -13.31 -0.12
CA LEU A 104 4.28 -13.51 0.39
C LEU A 104 3.67 -14.83 -0.13
N ALA A 105 3.86 -15.14 -1.41
CA ALA A 105 3.43 -16.42 -1.99
C ALA A 105 4.12 -17.61 -1.30
N PHE A 106 5.43 -17.51 -1.05
CA PHE A 106 6.18 -18.53 -0.33
C PHE A 106 5.67 -18.70 1.12
N LEU A 107 5.53 -17.63 1.88
CA LEU A 107 5.03 -17.67 3.26
C LEU A 107 3.64 -18.28 3.35
N ARG A 108 2.73 -17.89 2.43
CA ARG A 108 1.40 -18.49 2.32
C ARG A 108 1.48 -20.00 2.03
N SER A 109 2.39 -20.44 1.15
CA SER A 109 2.61 -21.86 0.88
C SER A 109 3.12 -22.66 2.09
N LYS A 110 3.67 -21.97 3.10
CA LYS A 110 4.11 -22.53 4.39
C LYS A 110 3.06 -22.43 5.49
N GLY A 111 1.85 -21.98 5.18
CA GLY A 111 0.76 -21.84 6.15
C GLY A 111 0.89 -20.60 7.04
N VAL A 112 1.82 -19.68 6.75
CA VAL A 112 1.91 -18.41 7.46
C VAL A 112 0.76 -17.51 7.03
N PRO A 113 -0.02 -16.94 7.97
CA PRO A 113 -1.13 -16.05 7.64
C PRO A 113 -0.58 -14.70 7.17
N VAL A 114 -0.40 -14.58 5.86
CA VAL A 114 0.01 -13.34 5.18
C VAL A 114 -1.12 -12.85 4.28
N PRO A 115 -1.21 -11.53 3.99
CA PRO A 115 -2.28 -11.01 3.15
C PRO A 115 -2.28 -11.61 1.74
N GLU A 116 -3.48 -11.74 1.16
CA GLU A 116 -3.64 -12.25 -0.20
C GLU A 116 -3.22 -11.21 -1.24
N ILE A 117 -2.53 -11.64 -2.30
CA ILE A 117 -2.22 -10.79 -3.44
C ILE A 117 -3.33 -10.93 -4.49
N TYR A 118 -4.03 -9.85 -4.79
CA TYR A 118 -5.03 -9.80 -5.85
C TYR A 118 -4.39 -9.51 -7.22
N GLY A 119 -3.32 -8.71 -7.25
CA GLY A 119 -2.60 -8.38 -8.47
C GLY A 119 -1.43 -7.44 -8.22
N TRP A 120 -0.54 -7.30 -9.19
CA TRP A 120 0.65 -6.46 -9.06
C TRP A 120 1.27 -6.14 -10.42
N SER A 121 2.13 -5.12 -10.46
CA SER A 121 3.01 -4.81 -11.57
C SER A 121 4.38 -4.39 -11.03
N ALA A 122 5.45 -5.08 -11.43
CA ALA A 122 6.83 -4.73 -11.08
C ALA A 122 7.55 -3.89 -12.14
N THR A 123 6.80 -3.31 -13.08
CA THR A 123 7.33 -2.37 -14.06
C THR A 123 6.45 -1.14 -14.15
N THR A 124 7.02 -0.04 -14.62
CA THR A 124 6.27 1.18 -14.94
C THR A 124 5.57 1.11 -16.30
N ASP A 125 5.78 0.03 -17.08
CA ASP A 125 5.13 -0.22 -18.36
C ASP A 125 3.72 -0.78 -18.14
N ASN A 126 2.88 0.06 -17.55
CA ASN A 126 1.47 -0.22 -17.28
C ASN A 126 0.69 1.10 -17.20
N ALA A 127 -0.64 1.04 -17.32
CA ALA A 127 -1.47 2.25 -17.36
C ALA A 127 -1.36 3.15 -16.12
N VAL A 128 -0.97 2.62 -14.96
CA VAL A 128 -0.78 3.39 -13.72
C VAL A 128 0.52 4.21 -13.75
N GLY A 129 1.49 3.79 -14.56
CA GLY A 129 2.79 4.45 -14.72
C GLY A 129 3.82 4.15 -13.63
N VAL A 130 3.46 3.35 -12.62
CA VAL A 130 4.33 2.97 -11.50
C VAL A 130 4.19 1.49 -11.16
N GLU A 131 5.13 0.97 -10.39
CA GLU A 131 4.99 -0.32 -9.75
C GLU A 131 3.92 -0.28 -8.67
N TYR A 132 3.20 -1.39 -8.49
CA TYR A 132 2.22 -1.52 -7.43
C TYR A 132 1.96 -2.98 -7.03
N ILE A 133 1.44 -3.16 -5.83
CA ILE A 133 0.86 -4.41 -5.33
C ILE A 133 -0.55 -4.10 -4.84
N VAL A 134 -1.54 -4.85 -5.33
CA VAL A 134 -2.93 -4.87 -4.83
C VAL A 134 -3.09 -6.12 -3.97
N MET A 135 -3.46 -5.93 -2.70
CA MET A 135 -3.50 -7.00 -1.72
C MET A 135 -4.64 -6.82 -0.71
N GLU A 136 -4.90 -7.89 0.04
CA GLU A 136 -5.89 -7.95 1.10
C GLU A 136 -5.64 -6.88 2.18
N PHE A 137 -6.72 -6.24 2.62
CA PHE A 137 -6.71 -5.44 3.83
C PHE A 137 -6.77 -6.35 5.07
N ALA A 138 -5.64 -6.52 5.75
CA ALA A 138 -5.57 -7.29 6.99
C ALA A 138 -6.22 -6.52 8.15
N SER A 139 -7.49 -6.83 8.43
CA SER A 139 -8.19 -6.24 9.57
C SER A 139 -7.56 -6.72 10.89
N GLY A 140 -7.13 -5.78 11.73
CA GLY A 140 -6.52 -6.13 13.01
C GLY A 140 -5.96 -4.91 13.73
N ILE A 141 -5.31 -5.17 14.87
CA ILE A 141 -4.61 -4.17 15.66
C ILE A 141 -3.13 -4.55 15.66
N GLY A 142 -2.27 -3.58 15.36
CA GLY A 142 -0.82 -3.76 15.42
C GLY A 142 -0.37 -4.20 16.81
N LEU A 143 0.58 -5.13 16.87
CA LEU A 143 1.07 -5.64 18.15
C LEU A 143 1.69 -4.52 18.98
N ASP A 144 2.36 -3.56 18.36
CA ASP A 144 2.93 -2.36 18.99
C ASP A 144 1.90 -1.55 19.80
N THR A 145 0.66 -1.47 19.31
CA THR A 145 -0.43 -0.76 19.99
C THR A 145 -0.88 -1.50 21.24
N LYS A 146 -0.96 -2.84 21.18
CA LYS A 146 -1.51 -3.66 22.27
C LYS A 146 -0.45 -4.19 23.24
N TRP A 147 0.82 -4.21 22.83
CA TRP A 147 1.90 -4.93 23.53
C TRP A 147 2.02 -4.57 25.01
N PHE A 148 1.96 -3.28 25.33
CA PHE A 148 2.12 -2.77 26.70
C PHE A 148 0.90 -2.97 27.59
N GLU A 149 -0.26 -3.25 27.00
CA GLU A 149 -1.50 -3.58 27.70
C GLU A 149 -1.65 -5.08 27.91
N MET A 150 -0.85 -5.90 27.21
CA MET A 150 -0.89 -7.35 27.31
C MET A 150 -0.26 -7.86 28.62
N THR A 151 -0.85 -8.89 29.19
CA THR A 151 -0.24 -9.63 30.29
C THR A 151 1.01 -10.39 29.81
N LYS A 152 1.92 -10.75 30.73
CA LYS A 152 3.09 -11.57 30.39
C LYS A 152 2.71 -12.90 29.74
N GLN A 153 1.56 -13.48 30.11
CA GLN A 153 1.07 -14.72 29.50
C GLN A 153 0.61 -14.49 28.05
N GLN A 154 -0.08 -13.39 27.77
CA GLN A 154 -0.48 -13.03 26.41
C GLN A 154 0.73 -12.73 25.53
N GLN A 155 1.73 -11.99 26.03
CA GLN A 155 2.98 -11.72 25.32
C GLN A 155 3.70 -13.03 24.96
N ARG A 156 3.85 -13.95 25.93
CA ARG A 156 4.43 -15.29 25.68
C ARG A 156 3.66 -16.05 24.61
N ASN A 157 2.33 -16.04 24.65
CA ASN A 157 1.53 -16.78 23.66
C ASN A 157 1.76 -16.27 22.23
N VAL A 158 1.85 -14.95 22.02
CA VAL A 158 2.16 -14.38 20.70
C VAL A 158 3.56 -14.77 20.26
N THR A 159 4.57 -14.66 21.13
CA THR A 159 5.95 -15.02 20.78
C THR A 159 6.13 -16.52 20.53
N THR A 160 5.46 -17.39 21.29
CA THR A 160 5.69 -18.85 21.21
C THR A 160 4.82 -19.55 20.17
N LYS A 161 3.61 -19.06 19.87
CA LYS A 161 2.74 -19.67 18.84
C LYS A 161 3.12 -19.28 17.42
N GLU A 162 3.72 -18.11 17.20
CA GLU A 162 4.16 -17.68 15.87
C GLU A 162 5.56 -18.20 15.47
N LEU A 163 6.34 -18.70 16.44
CA LEU A 163 7.68 -19.29 16.20
C LEU A 163 7.67 -20.81 15.92
N LEU A 164 6.50 -21.45 15.88
CA LEU A 164 6.36 -22.85 15.48
C LEU A 164 6.01 -22.92 13.98
N ILE A 165 7.01 -22.64 13.15
CA ILE A 165 7.08 -23.07 11.74
C ILE A 165 8.04 -24.26 11.68
#